data_AF-A0A380CW78-F1
#
_entry.id   AF-A0A380CW78-F1
#
_cell.length_a   1.000
_cell.length_b   1.000
_cell.length_c   1.000
_cell.angle_alpha   90.00
_cell.angle_beta   90.00
_cell.angle_gamma   90.00
#
_symmetry.space_group_name_H-M   'P 1'
#
loop_
_entity.id
_entity.type
_entity.pdbx_description
1 polymer ?
#
loop_
_entity_poly.entity_id
_entity_poly.type
_entity_poly.pdbx_seq_one_letter_code
_entity_poly.pdbx_strand_id
1 'polypeptide(L)'
;MSKRLKKDYLRYYNNPLVDCYNHSYTHANNKFSVFYSNPDHAFSDFEKNEADLALKYKITRMPGRNIWYFKDRRRIDLQSGTSTADLLYANGYEIMGWDVEWKIHGLTGQPVQSVNEIYQRMKNRLKKKDSFTANNVVLLMHDDMFQNRKGQKLLSDLIDSLKSNPNYHFEHMRDYPVKY
;
A
#
# COMPACT_ATOMS: atom_id res chain seq x y z
N MET A 1 -0.70 16.23 14.99
CA MET A 1 0.59 15.79 14.40
C MET A 1 1.75 16.64 14.95
N SER A 2 2.91 16.05 15.27
CA SER A 2 4.08 16.82 15.73
C SER A 2 4.70 17.66 14.60
N LYS A 3 5.48 18.70 14.93
CA LYS A 3 6.16 19.53 13.92
C LYS A 3 7.06 18.71 12.99
N ARG A 4 7.77 17.71 13.53
CA ARG A 4 8.64 16.81 12.77
C ARG A 4 7.84 15.98 11.78
N LEU A 5 6.79 15.29 12.25
CA LEU A 5 5.95 14.46 11.38
C LEU A 5 5.28 15.29 10.29
N LYS A 6 4.85 16.53 10.59
CA LYS A 6 4.30 17.44 9.59
C LYS A 6 5.31 17.77 8.50
N LYS A 7 6.58 18.00 8.85
CA LYS A 7 7.66 18.25 7.89
C LYS A 7 7.90 17.03 7.00
N ASP A 8 7.96 15.84 7.60
CA ASP A 8 8.21 14.59 6.85
C ASP A 8 7.04 14.29 5.90
N TYR A 9 5.80 14.44 6.37
CA TYR A 9 4.60 14.34 5.53
C TYR A 9 4.61 15.34 4.37
N LEU A 10 4.90 16.63 4.62
CA LEU A 10 4.95 17.64 3.56
C LEU A 10 6.04 17.36 2.52
N ARG A 11 7.11 16.66 2.89
CA ARG A 11 8.14 16.22 1.93
C ARG A 11 7.59 15.16 0.98
N TYR A 12 6.76 14.24 1.45
CA TYR A 12 6.11 13.26 0.58
C TYR A 12 4.97 13.89 -0.23
N TYR A 13 4.10 14.67 0.41
CA TYR A 13 2.93 15.27 -0.23
C TYR A 13 3.26 16.20 -1.40
N ASN A 14 4.42 16.87 -1.34
CA ASN A 14 4.89 17.78 -2.39
C ASN A 14 5.89 17.15 -3.37
N ASN A 15 6.17 15.85 -3.26
CA ASN A 15 7.15 15.18 -4.11
C ASN A 15 6.46 14.57 -5.34
N PRO A 16 6.89 14.91 -6.57
CA PRO A 16 6.23 14.42 -7.79
C PRO A 16 6.39 12.90 -8.03
N LEU A 17 7.30 12.23 -7.33
CA LEU A 17 7.58 10.80 -7.49
C LEU A 17 6.76 9.90 -6.56
N VAL A 18 5.99 10.47 -5.64
CA VAL A 18 5.25 9.71 -4.62
C VAL A 18 3.92 10.39 -4.32
N ASP A 19 2.88 9.59 -4.22
CA ASP A 19 1.56 10.03 -3.78
C ASP A 19 1.30 9.58 -2.34
N CYS A 20 0.54 10.40 -1.61
CA CYS A 20 0.04 10.04 -0.28
C CYS A 20 -1.41 9.58 -0.38
N TYR A 21 -1.70 8.41 0.18
CA TYR A 21 -3.02 7.79 0.23
C TYR A 21 -3.41 7.43 1.66
N ASN A 22 -4.67 7.04 1.86
CA ASN A 22 -5.20 6.83 3.20
C ASN A 22 -4.79 5.44 3.74
N HIS A 23 -4.29 5.38 4.98
CA HIS A 23 -3.98 4.13 5.67
C HIS A 23 -4.55 4.10 7.09
N SER A 24 -5.70 4.76 7.31
CA SER A 24 -6.33 5.06 8.61
C SER A 24 -5.49 6.01 9.48
N TYR A 25 -6.12 6.64 10.46
CA TYR A 25 -5.48 7.59 11.37
C TYR A 25 -4.70 6.87 12.48
N THR A 26 -5.25 5.79 13.05
CA THR A 26 -4.63 5.08 14.17
C THR A 26 -3.84 3.84 13.78
N HIS A 27 -3.86 3.46 12.49
CA HIS A 27 -3.37 2.14 12.05
C HIS A 27 -4.00 1.00 12.88
N ALA A 28 -5.30 1.11 13.13
CA ALA A 28 -6.07 0.22 14.01
C ALA A 28 -5.50 0.06 15.43
N ASN A 29 -4.59 0.94 15.89
CA ASN A 29 -3.77 0.76 17.09
C ASN A 29 -3.10 -0.63 17.17
N ASN A 30 -2.81 -1.25 16.02
CA ASN A 30 -2.37 -2.65 15.88
C ASN A 30 -3.31 -3.71 16.49
N LYS A 31 -4.57 -3.35 16.77
CA LYS A 31 -5.63 -4.24 17.28
C LYS A 31 -6.67 -4.52 16.20
N PHE A 32 -6.23 -5.10 15.09
CA PHE A 32 -7.05 -5.22 13.86
C PHE A 32 -8.42 -5.89 14.09
N SER A 33 -8.50 -6.97 14.88
CA SER A 33 -9.79 -7.64 15.14
C SER A 33 -10.79 -6.76 15.87
N VAL A 34 -10.34 -5.96 16.84
CA VAL A 34 -11.17 -5.03 17.60
C VAL A 34 -11.54 -3.82 16.75
N PHE A 35 -10.58 -3.32 15.97
CA PHE A 35 -10.81 -2.19 15.09
C PHE A 35 -11.87 -2.49 14.03
N TYR A 36 -11.78 -3.64 13.38
CA TYR A 36 -12.72 -4.03 12.32
C TYR A 36 -14.01 -4.70 12.83
N SER A 37 -14.17 -4.94 14.14
CA SER A 37 -15.45 -5.39 14.68
C SER A 37 -16.50 -4.27 14.77
N ASN A 38 -16.09 -3.02 14.62
CA ASN A 38 -16.97 -1.85 14.53
C ASN A 38 -16.66 -1.08 13.24
N PRO A 39 -17.41 -1.32 12.14
CA PRO A 39 -17.10 -0.74 10.86
C PRO A 39 -17.29 0.78 10.81
N ASP A 40 -18.25 1.34 11.56
CA ASP A 40 -18.47 2.79 11.65
C ASP A 40 -17.30 3.51 12.34
N HIS A 41 -16.80 2.92 13.43
CA HIS A 41 -15.60 3.43 14.12
C HIS A 41 -14.38 3.37 13.19
N ALA A 42 -14.18 2.24 12.51
CA ALA A 42 -13.08 2.11 11.56
C ALA A 42 -13.20 3.11 10.41
N PHE A 43 -14.40 3.29 9.83
CA PHE A 43 -14.67 4.26 8.77
C PHE A 43 -14.36 5.69 9.23
N SER A 44 -14.82 6.09 10.41
CA SER A 44 -14.55 7.41 11.00
C SER A 44 -13.04 7.67 11.17
N ASP A 45 -12.26 6.63 11.47
CA ASP A 45 -10.79 6.70 11.58
C ASP A 45 -10.13 6.97 10.21
N PHE A 46 -10.67 6.44 9.11
CA PHE A 46 -10.24 6.79 7.75
C PHE A 46 -10.65 8.21 7.37
N GLU A 47 -11.88 8.63 7.63
CA GLU A 47 -12.35 10.00 7.33
C GLU A 47 -11.50 11.04 8.06
N LYS A 48 -11.19 10.77 9.33
CA LYS A 48 -10.30 11.62 10.12
C LYS A 48 -8.93 11.76 9.46
N ASN A 49 -8.35 10.67 8.97
CA ASN A 49 -7.04 10.71 8.32
C ASN A 49 -7.07 11.49 7.00
N GLU A 50 -8.13 11.32 6.20
CA GLU A 50 -8.33 12.09 4.97
C GLU A 50 -8.38 13.59 5.25
N ALA A 51 -9.18 14.00 6.25
CA ALA A 51 -9.33 15.40 6.62
C ALA A 51 -8.02 15.98 7.20
N ASP A 52 -7.39 15.28 8.14
CA ASP A 52 -6.18 15.75 8.82
C ASP A 52 -4.98 15.89 7.85
N LEU A 53 -4.92 15.02 6.83
CA LEU A 53 -3.85 15.01 5.82
C LEU A 53 -4.25 15.66 4.49
N ALA A 54 -5.44 16.25 4.37
CA ALA A 54 -5.95 16.84 3.12
C ALA A 54 -5.63 15.97 1.88
N LEU A 55 -5.93 14.66 1.97
CA LEU A 55 -5.58 13.70 0.93
C LEU A 55 -6.36 14.01 -0.35
N LYS A 56 -5.67 13.95 -1.50
CA LYS A 56 -6.23 14.35 -2.79
C LYS A 56 -7.17 13.31 -3.40
N TYR A 57 -6.98 12.05 -3.03
CA TYR A 57 -7.65 10.91 -3.63
C TYR A 57 -8.30 10.06 -2.54
N LYS A 58 -9.53 9.61 -2.79
CA LYS A 58 -10.20 8.58 -1.98
C LYS A 58 -9.68 7.19 -2.33
N ILE A 59 -8.36 7.02 -2.24
CA ILE A 59 -7.68 5.73 -2.40
C ILE A 59 -7.16 5.35 -1.02
N THR A 60 -7.46 4.14 -0.57
CA THR A 60 -7.10 3.66 0.76
C THR A 60 -6.50 2.26 0.72
N ARG A 61 -5.67 1.96 1.70
CA ARG A 61 -5.29 0.59 2.05
C ARG A 61 -5.71 0.35 3.49
N MET A 62 -6.33 -0.80 3.74
CA MET A 62 -6.77 -1.16 5.09
C MET A 62 -5.59 -1.74 5.91
N PRO A 63 -5.31 -1.24 7.12
CA PRO A 63 -4.29 -1.79 8.00
C PRO A 63 -4.41 -3.30 8.19
N GLY A 64 -3.36 -4.03 7.85
CA GLY A 64 -3.29 -5.49 8.01
C GLY A 64 -4.32 -6.29 7.20
N ARG A 65 -4.89 -5.74 6.12
CA ARG A 65 -5.86 -6.44 5.27
C ARG A 65 -5.50 -6.33 3.79
N ASN A 66 -5.33 -7.49 3.14
CA ASN A 66 -5.24 -7.57 1.69
C ASN A 66 -6.65 -7.66 1.10
N ILE A 67 -7.36 -6.54 1.12
CA ILE A 67 -8.69 -6.40 0.55
C ILE A 67 -8.59 -5.45 -0.65
N TRP A 68 -9.25 -5.84 -1.73
CA TRP A 68 -9.38 -5.06 -2.96
C TRP A 68 -10.85 -4.80 -3.21
N TYR A 69 -11.23 -3.53 -3.25
CA TYR A 69 -12.52 -3.06 -3.76
C TYR A 69 -12.20 -1.96 -4.75
N PHE A 70 -12.17 -2.32 -6.03
CA PHE A 70 -11.71 -1.43 -7.07
C PHE A 70 -12.61 -1.56 -8.29
N LYS A 71 -13.33 -0.48 -8.61
CA LYS A 71 -14.40 -0.50 -9.61
C LYS A 71 -15.35 -1.67 -9.35
N ASP A 72 -15.60 -2.51 -10.34
CA ASP A 72 -16.49 -3.66 -10.30
C ASP A 72 -15.85 -4.94 -9.72
N ARG A 73 -14.56 -4.92 -9.37
CA ARG A 73 -13.83 -6.11 -8.93
C ARG A 73 -13.52 -6.09 -7.44
N ARG A 74 -13.63 -7.28 -6.83
CA ARG A 74 -13.31 -7.50 -5.41
C ARG A 74 -12.39 -8.70 -5.23
N ARG A 75 -11.46 -8.60 -4.28
CA ARG A 75 -10.64 -9.72 -3.78
C ARG A 75 -10.47 -9.56 -2.27
N ILE A 76 -10.84 -10.57 -1.51
CA ILE A 76 -10.84 -10.52 -0.04
C ILE A 76 -10.04 -11.72 0.45
N ASP A 77 -8.85 -11.49 1.01
CA ASP A 77 -8.03 -12.56 1.57
C ASP A 77 -8.46 -12.92 3.00
N LEU A 78 -8.96 -11.93 3.77
CA LEU A 78 -9.44 -12.10 5.13
C LEU A 78 -10.81 -11.42 5.29
N GLN A 79 -11.82 -12.17 5.75
CA GLN A 79 -13.18 -11.63 5.87
C GLN A 79 -13.28 -10.51 6.93
N SER A 80 -12.45 -10.53 7.98
CA SER A 80 -12.44 -9.44 8.95
C SER A 80 -12.09 -8.11 8.27
N GLY A 81 -12.94 -7.10 8.41
CA GLY A 81 -12.81 -5.82 7.70
C GLY A 81 -13.68 -5.69 6.44
N THR A 82 -14.37 -6.75 5.99
CA THR A 82 -15.27 -6.66 4.81
C THR A 82 -16.33 -5.59 5.00
N SER A 83 -16.99 -5.53 6.16
CA SER A 83 -18.01 -4.51 6.44
C SER A 83 -17.45 -3.08 6.45
N THR A 84 -16.22 -2.88 6.94
CA THR A 84 -15.52 -1.60 6.81
C THR A 84 -15.20 -1.29 5.36
N ALA A 85 -14.79 -2.29 4.57
CA ALA A 85 -14.53 -2.13 3.14
C ALA A 85 -15.80 -1.75 2.38
N ASP A 86 -16.94 -2.36 2.71
CA ASP A 86 -18.24 -2.02 2.13
C ASP A 86 -18.61 -0.56 2.46
N LEU A 87 -18.45 -0.11 3.71
CA LEU A 87 -18.71 1.29 4.10
C LEU A 87 -17.79 2.28 3.37
N LEU A 88 -16.49 2.00 3.34
CA LEU A 88 -15.51 2.82 2.61
C LEU A 88 -15.90 2.91 1.13
N TYR A 89 -16.16 1.78 0.48
CA TYR A 89 -16.50 1.76 -0.93
C TYR A 89 -17.81 2.48 -1.23
N ALA A 90 -18.85 2.30 -0.39
CA ALA A 90 -20.11 3.04 -0.50
C ALA A 90 -19.94 4.56 -0.38
N ASN A 91 -18.87 5.03 0.29
CA ASN A 91 -18.52 6.44 0.46
C ASN A 91 -17.46 6.93 -0.56
N GLY A 92 -17.27 6.18 -1.64
CA GLY A 92 -16.44 6.57 -2.79
C GLY A 92 -14.95 6.26 -2.65
N TYR A 93 -14.56 5.44 -1.68
CA TYR A 93 -13.17 4.98 -1.58
C TYR A 93 -12.88 3.79 -2.50
N GLU A 94 -11.76 3.84 -3.19
CA GLU A 94 -11.13 2.67 -3.80
C GLU A 94 -10.16 2.04 -2.79
N ILE A 95 -10.26 0.71 -2.61
CA ILE A 95 -9.48 -0.03 -1.62
C ILE A 95 -8.44 -0.89 -2.33
N MET A 96 -7.17 -0.63 -2.02
CA MET A 96 -6.00 -1.21 -2.68
C MET A 96 -5.28 -2.18 -1.76
N GLY A 97 -5.29 -3.46 -2.12
CA GLY A 97 -4.46 -4.48 -1.49
C GLY A 97 -3.04 -4.52 -2.09
N TRP A 98 -2.47 -5.72 -2.17
CA TRP A 98 -1.18 -6.01 -2.82
C TRP A 98 -1.16 -7.40 -3.47
N ASP A 99 -0.21 -7.60 -4.39
CA ASP A 99 0.04 -8.88 -5.09
C ASP A 99 1.30 -9.59 -4.59
N VAL A 100 2.30 -8.78 -4.19
CA VAL A 100 3.58 -9.22 -3.63
C VAL A 100 3.85 -8.40 -2.38
N GLU A 101 4.38 -9.03 -1.35
CA GLU A 101 4.79 -8.37 -0.11
C GLU A 101 6.29 -8.58 0.12
N TRP A 102 7.00 -7.47 0.34
CA TRP A 102 8.32 -7.45 0.95
C TRP A 102 8.15 -7.29 2.45
N LYS A 103 8.21 -8.42 3.16
CA LYS A 103 7.87 -8.50 4.58
C LYS A 103 8.93 -7.80 5.41
N ILE A 104 8.44 -7.00 6.36
CA ILE A 104 9.25 -6.43 7.42
C ILE A 104 9.38 -7.43 8.57
N HIS A 105 10.59 -7.58 9.11
CA HIS A 105 10.81 -8.36 10.31
C HIS A 105 10.46 -7.52 11.55
N GLY A 106 9.41 -7.92 12.29
CA GLY A 106 8.81 -7.10 13.35
C GLY A 106 9.74 -6.68 14.50
N LEU A 107 10.85 -7.39 14.72
CA LEU A 107 11.82 -7.04 15.78
C LEU A 107 12.97 -6.15 15.28
N THR A 108 13.40 -6.33 14.03
CA THR A 108 14.63 -5.70 13.52
C THR A 108 14.33 -4.56 12.56
N GLY A 109 13.08 -4.46 12.09
CA GLY A 109 12.67 -3.56 11.02
C GLY A 109 13.27 -3.92 9.66
N GLN A 110 14.03 -5.01 9.54
CA GLN A 110 14.73 -5.36 8.31
C GLN A 110 13.84 -6.12 7.34
N PRO A 111 14.07 -5.98 6.02
CA PRO A 111 13.39 -6.80 5.03
C PRO A 111 13.75 -8.28 5.19
N VAL A 112 12.76 -9.16 5.14
CA VAL A 112 12.94 -10.62 5.26
C VAL A 112 13.46 -11.23 3.96
N GLN A 113 12.90 -10.83 2.82
CA GLN A 113 13.28 -11.36 1.51
C GLN A 113 14.49 -10.61 0.93
N SER A 114 15.25 -11.29 0.06
CA SER A 114 16.29 -10.65 -0.76
C SER A 114 15.70 -9.85 -1.93
N VAL A 115 16.49 -8.93 -2.50
CA VAL A 115 16.13 -8.19 -3.72
C VAL A 115 15.74 -9.13 -4.85
N ASN A 116 16.56 -10.15 -5.13
CA ASN A 116 16.30 -11.10 -6.21
C ASN A 116 15.01 -11.89 -5.97
N GLU A 117 14.72 -12.28 -4.72
CA GLU A 117 13.47 -12.98 -4.41
C GLU A 117 12.24 -12.13 -4.71
N ILE A 118 12.22 -10.85 -4.31
CA ILE A 118 11.12 -9.93 -4.61
C ILE A 118 10.99 -9.70 -6.12
N TYR A 119 12.11 -9.47 -6.80
CA TYR A 119 12.14 -9.33 -8.25
C TYR A 119 11.54 -10.55 -8.96
N GLN A 120 11.95 -11.79 -8.59
CA GLN A 120 11.40 -13.00 -9.19
C GLN A 120 9.91 -13.18 -8.88
N ARG A 121 9.45 -12.85 -7.66
CA ARG A 121 8.03 -12.90 -7.30
C ARG A 121 7.20 -11.97 -8.20
N MET A 122 7.64 -10.72 -8.38
CA MET A 122 6.97 -9.75 -9.25
C MET A 122 6.99 -10.20 -10.72
N LYS A 123 8.16 -10.63 -11.23
CA LYS A 123 8.32 -11.17 -12.58
C LYS A 123 7.39 -12.36 -12.83
N ASN A 124 7.27 -13.26 -11.86
CA ASN A 124 6.41 -14.43 -11.98
C ASN A 124 4.92 -14.04 -12.01
N ARG A 125 4.50 -13.05 -11.23
CA ARG A 125 3.12 -12.52 -11.28
C ARG A 125 2.79 -11.93 -12.65
N LEU A 126 3.70 -11.14 -13.21
CA LEU A 126 3.56 -10.57 -14.55
C LEU A 126 3.50 -11.67 -15.63
N LYS A 127 4.39 -12.67 -15.55
CA LYS A 127 4.42 -13.79 -16.51
C LYS A 127 3.13 -14.62 -16.47
N LYS A 128 2.62 -14.93 -15.27
CA LYS A 128 1.42 -15.74 -15.07
C LYS A 128 0.11 -14.96 -15.25
N LYS A 129 0.18 -13.62 -15.22
CA LYS A 129 -0.97 -12.70 -15.26
C LYS A 129 -1.98 -12.96 -14.13
N ASP A 130 -1.47 -13.34 -12.95
CA ASP A 130 -2.27 -13.78 -11.79
C ASP A 130 -2.28 -12.76 -10.63
N SER A 131 -1.87 -11.52 -10.89
CA SER A 131 -2.12 -10.36 -10.01
C SER A 131 -3.61 -9.98 -10.00
N PHE A 132 -3.99 -9.02 -9.14
CA PHE A 132 -5.35 -8.46 -9.13
C PHE A 132 -5.78 -7.95 -10.50
N THR A 133 -4.87 -7.30 -11.22
CA THR A 133 -5.04 -6.97 -12.65
C THR A 133 -3.89 -7.57 -13.44
N ALA A 134 -4.20 -8.30 -14.50
CA ALA A 134 -3.20 -8.84 -15.41
C ALA A 134 -2.22 -7.74 -15.87
N ASN A 135 -0.94 -8.11 -16.02
CA ASN A 135 0.16 -7.21 -16.39
C ASN A 135 0.45 -6.04 -15.42
N ASN A 136 -0.19 -6.00 -14.25
CA ASN A 136 0.10 -5.03 -13.20
C ASN A 136 0.52 -5.77 -11.93
N VAL A 137 1.41 -5.19 -11.12
CA VAL A 137 1.80 -5.76 -9.81
C VAL A 137 1.85 -4.65 -8.78
N VAL A 138 1.12 -4.81 -7.68
CA VAL A 138 1.25 -3.95 -6.50
C VAL A 138 2.14 -4.60 -5.46
N LEU A 139 3.26 -3.95 -5.16
CA LEU A 139 4.20 -4.36 -4.11
C LEU A 139 3.85 -3.65 -2.78
N LEU A 140 3.65 -4.44 -1.72
CA LEU A 140 3.61 -3.94 -0.35
C LEU A 140 5.01 -3.96 0.25
N MET A 141 5.41 -2.85 0.87
CA MET A 141 6.64 -2.68 1.64
C MET A 141 6.44 -1.58 2.68
N HIS A 142 7.30 -1.55 3.70
CA HIS A 142 7.29 -0.56 4.77
C HIS A 142 8.58 0.28 4.73
N ASP A 143 8.46 1.58 4.94
CA ASP A 143 9.57 2.53 4.95
C ASP A 143 10.56 2.30 6.08
N ASP A 144 10.12 1.73 7.21
CA ASP A 144 10.97 1.26 8.31
C ASP A 144 12.14 0.37 7.83
N MET A 145 11.94 -0.39 6.75
CA MET A 145 12.98 -1.25 6.14
C MET A 145 14.14 -0.48 5.53
N PHE A 146 13.96 0.81 5.26
CA PHE A 146 14.85 1.63 4.42
C PHE A 146 15.38 2.87 5.13
N GLN A 147 15.35 2.90 6.47
CA GLN A 147 15.78 4.05 7.26
C GLN A 147 17.31 4.25 7.30
N ASN A 148 18.10 3.21 6.99
CA ASN A 148 19.57 3.27 6.97
C ASN A 148 20.14 3.01 5.57
N ARG A 149 21.44 3.32 5.36
CA ARG A 149 22.11 3.17 4.06
C ARG A 149 22.02 1.76 3.46
N LYS A 150 22.09 0.71 4.29
CA LYS A 150 21.98 -0.67 3.81
C LYS A 150 20.57 -0.94 3.28
N GLY A 151 19.54 -0.52 4.02
CA GLY A 151 18.14 -0.61 3.59
C GLY A 151 17.87 0.19 2.31
N GLN A 152 18.34 1.44 2.25
CA GLN A 152 18.21 2.29 1.05
C GLN A 152 18.85 1.63 -0.17
N LYS A 153 20.01 0.99 -0.01
CA LYS A 153 20.65 0.23 -1.08
C LYS A 153 19.78 -0.94 -1.56
N LEU A 154 19.11 -1.67 -0.68
CA LEU A 154 18.20 -2.75 -1.08
C LEU A 154 17.05 -2.25 -1.96
N LEU A 155 16.44 -1.11 -1.59
CA LEU A 155 15.38 -0.52 -2.40
C LEU A 155 15.90 -0.03 -3.76
N SER A 156 17.08 0.63 -3.78
CA SER A 156 17.72 1.06 -5.03
C SER A 156 18.01 -0.14 -5.94
N ASP A 157 18.62 -1.20 -5.41
CA ASP A 157 18.97 -2.40 -6.17
C ASP A 157 17.73 -3.09 -6.76
N LEU A 158 16.59 -3.08 -6.05
CA LEU A 158 15.32 -3.56 -6.59
C LEU A 158 14.81 -2.68 -7.73
N ILE A 159 14.82 -1.35 -7.55
CA ILE A 159 14.39 -0.40 -8.59
C ILE A 159 15.25 -0.56 -9.84
N ASP A 160 16.58 -0.65 -9.70
CA ASP A 160 17.51 -0.81 -10.80
C ASP A 160 17.28 -2.16 -11.52
N SER A 161 17.06 -3.24 -10.76
CA SER A 161 16.73 -4.55 -11.33
C SER A 161 15.43 -4.53 -12.13
N LEU A 162 14.40 -3.82 -11.66
CA LEU A 162 13.13 -3.67 -12.38
C LEU A 162 13.29 -2.82 -13.64
N LYS A 163 14.00 -1.68 -13.55
CA LYS A 163 14.26 -0.78 -14.69
C LYS A 163 15.14 -1.40 -15.78
N SER A 164 15.92 -2.43 -15.46
CA SER A 164 16.68 -3.18 -16.47
C SER A 164 15.80 -3.87 -17.52
N ASN A 165 14.50 -4.04 -17.23
CA ASN A 165 13.52 -4.49 -18.21
C ASN A 165 12.79 -3.27 -18.80
N PRO A 166 12.95 -2.97 -20.11
CA PRO A 166 12.35 -1.79 -20.73
C PRO A 166 10.81 -1.83 -20.77
N ASN A 167 10.19 -2.99 -20.55
CA ASN A 167 8.74 -3.15 -20.53
C ASN A 167 8.12 -2.90 -19.15
N TYR A 168 8.92 -2.59 -18.13
CA TYR A 168 8.43 -2.32 -16.78
C TYR A 168 8.37 -0.82 -16.54
N HIS A 169 7.20 -0.37 -16.10
CA HIS A 169 6.92 1.03 -15.78
C HIS A 169 6.50 1.13 -14.31
N PHE A 170 6.94 2.20 -13.65
CA PHE A 170 6.51 2.55 -12.30
C PHE A 170 5.42 3.61 -12.39
N GLU A 171 4.30 3.38 -11.74
CA GLU A 171 3.11 4.21 -11.86
C GLU A 171 2.50 4.47 -10.48
N HIS A 172 1.73 5.55 -10.37
CA HIS A 172 1.00 5.91 -9.16
C HIS A 172 -0.29 5.08 -9.02
N MET A 173 -0.80 4.90 -7.80
CA MET A 173 -2.05 4.14 -7.59
C MET A 173 -3.27 4.85 -8.20
N ARG A 174 -3.25 6.19 -8.29
CA ARG A 174 -4.30 6.97 -8.97
C ARG A 174 -4.46 6.64 -10.45
N ASP A 175 -3.43 6.09 -11.08
CA ASP A 175 -3.44 5.70 -12.49
C ASP A 175 -3.69 4.19 -12.65
N TYR A 176 -3.81 3.44 -11.55
CA TYR A 176 -4.04 1.99 -11.58
C TYR A 176 -5.45 1.64 -12.11
N PRO A 177 -5.61 0.53 -12.86
CA PRO A 177 -4.56 -0.22 -13.53
C PRO A 177 -4.13 0.49 -14.81
N VAL A 178 -2.84 0.40 -15.14
CA VAL A 178 -2.34 0.93 -16.40
C VAL A 178 -2.39 -0.16 -17.46
N LYS A 179 -2.82 0.24 -18.66
CA LYS A 179 -2.83 -0.58 -19.87
C LYS A 179 -1.90 0.08 -20.88
N TYR A 180 -0.83 -0.61 -21.24
CA TYR A 180 0.05 -0.24 -22.35
C TYR A 180 -0.21 -1.18 -23.53
#